data_AF-A0A1Z3HNF4-F1
#
_entry.id   AF-A0A1Z3HNF4-F1
#
_cell.length_a   1.000
_cell.length_b   1.000
_cell.length_c   1.000
_cell.angle_alpha   90.00
_cell.angle_beta   90.00
_cell.angle_gamma   90.00
#
_symmetry.space_group_name_H-M   'P 1'
#
loop_
_entity.id
_entity.type
_entity.pdbx_description
1 polymer ?
#
loop_
_entity_poly.entity_id
_entity_poly.type
_entity_poly.pdbx_seq_one_letter_code
_entity_poly.pdbx_strand_id
1 'polypeptide(L)'
;MSDKLYNVNKLSAEEIPFHNYFELLASEFGHKYEIWVRNEDFGRFVAVGVVNRSSGIAATIYLKRGGVVISNPLNQETIVKIRSHLNSGAKEDLCIN
;
A
#
# COMPACT_ATOMS: atom_id res chain seq x y z
N MET A 1 -16.85 1.19 1.70
CA MET A 1 -15.39 1.02 1.59
C MET A 1 -14.92 1.98 0.51
N SER A 2 -13.89 2.78 0.74
CA SER A 2 -13.28 3.50 -0.37
C SER A 2 -11.78 3.50 -0.19
N ASP A 3 -11.10 2.74 -1.03
CA ASP A 3 -9.71 3.02 -1.35
C ASP A 3 -9.66 4.49 -1.81
N LYS A 4 -8.68 5.24 -1.30
CA LYS A 4 -8.45 6.62 -1.73
C LYS A 4 -7.04 6.75 -2.25
N LEU A 5 -6.87 7.56 -3.29
CA LEU A 5 -5.54 7.93 -3.75
C LEU A 5 -4.79 8.62 -2.60
N TYR A 6 -3.54 8.23 -2.39
CA TYR A 6 -2.72 8.78 -1.33
C TYR A 6 -2.61 10.30 -1.49
N ASN A 7 -2.93 11.01 -0.42
CA ASN A 7 -2.78 12.45 -0.33
C ASN A 7 -2.38 12.78 1.10
N VAL A 8 -1.17 13.32 1.25
CA VAL A 8 -0.56 13.64 2.53
C VAL A 8 -1.43 14.55 3.41
N ASN A 9 -2.22 15.43 2.80
CA ASN A 9 -3.08 16.39 3.50
C ASN A 9 -4.46 15.83 3.87
N LYS A 10 -4.76 14.57 3.52
CA LYS A 10 -6.06 13.93 3.71
C LYS A 10 -5.98 12.62 4.49
N LEU A 11 -4.97 12.47 5.34
CA LEU A 11 -4.83 11.33 6.24
C LEU A 11 -5.78 11.46 7.43
N SER A 12 -6.42 10.34 7.78
CA SER A 12 -7.23 10.17 8.99
C SER A 12 -6.33 9.88 10.20
N ALA A 13 -6.88 10.03 11.41
CA ALA A 13 -6.15 9.77 12.65
C ALA A 13 -5.55 8.35 12.71
N GLU A 14 -6.23 7.38 12.13
CA GLU A 14 -5.84 5.97 12.08
C GLU A 14 -4.76 5.69 11.04
N GLU A 15 -4.61 6.55 10.03
CA GLU A 15 -3.61 6.43 8.97
C GLU A 15 -2.31 7.18 9.30
N ILE A 16 -2.37 8.25 10.08
CA ILE A 16 -1.20 9.07 10.49
C ILE A 16 -0.03 8.23 11.02
N PRO A 17 -0.23 7.20 11.88
CA PRO A 17 0.88 6.37 12.37
C PRO A 17 1.67 5.65 11.28
N PHE A 18 1.07 5.49 10.10
CA PHE A 18 1.64 4.78 8.95
C PHE A 18 2.17 5.72 7.87
N HIS A 19 2.14 7.04 8.10
CA HIS A 19 2.55 8.06 7.13
C HIS A 19 3.91 7.76 6.49
N ASN A 20 4.91 7.39 7.29
CA ASN A 20 6.26 7.12 6.79
C ASN A 20 6.29 5.97 5.77
N TYR A 21 5.41 4.97 5.91
CA TYR A 21 5.28 3.88 4.94
C TYR A 21 4.65 4.36 3.64
N PHE A 22 3.68 5.27 3.69
CA PHE A 22 3.09 5.86 2.50
C PHE A 22 4.09 6.72 1.74
N GLU A 23 4.85 7.57 2.44
CA GLU A 23 5.90 8.40 1.84
C GLU A 23 7.01 7.55 1.20
N LEU A 24 7.44 6.47 1.87
CA LEU A 24 8.43 5.55 1.32
C LEU A 24 7.95 4.94 -0.01
N LEU A 25 6.71 4.44 -0.03
CA LEU A 25 6.13 3.86 -1.25
C LEU A 25 5.91 4.92 -2.35
N ALA A 26 5.47 6.12 -1.98
CA ALA A 26 5.31 7.23 -2.92
C ALA A 26 6.65 7.64 -3.54
N SER A 27 7.73 7.66 -2.75
CA SER A 27 9.08 7.92 -3.24
C SER A 27 9.57 6.82 -4.18
N GLU A 28 9.40 5.55 -3.80
CA GLU A 28 9.88 4.40 -4.57
C GLU A 28 9.09 4.17 -5.87
N PHE A 29 7.77 4.41 -5.85
CA PHE A 29 6.87 3.96 -6.91
C PHE A 29 6.03 5.08 -7.54
N GLY A 30 5.88 6.23 -6.88
CA GLY A 30 4.95 7.30 -7.28
C GLY A 30 5.23 7.96 -8.62
N HIS A 31 6.43 7.78 -9.17
CA HIS A 31 6.77 8.25 -10.52
C HIS A 31 6.12 7.43 -11.64
N LYS A 32 5.69 6.18 -11.36
CA LYS A 32 5.17 5.24 -12.37
C LYS A 32 3.84 4.60 -11.96
N TYR A 33 3.58 4.47 -10.65
CA TYR A 33 2.43 3.77 -10.10
C TYR A 33 1.65 4.67 -9.15
N GLU A 34 0.37 4.34 -8.97
CA GLU A 34 -0.47 5.04 -8.01
C GLU A 34 -0.38 4.38 -6.64
N ILE A 35 -0.34 5.22 -5.60
CA ILE A 35 -0.42 4.76 -4.22
C ILE A 35 -1.84 4.97 -3.72
N TRP A 36 -2.47 3.90 -3.28
CA TRP A 36 -3.83 3.91 -2.74
C TRP A 36 -3.80 3.51 -1.28
N VAL A 37 -4.56 4.20 -0.44
CA VAL A 37 -4.70 3.88 0.98
C VAL A 37 -6.08 3.29 1.21
N ARG A 38 -6.12 2.15 1.88
CA ARG A 38 -7.33 1.48 2.35
C ARG A 38 -7.40 1.59 3.86
N ASN A 39 -8.51 2.12 4.36
CA ASN A 39 -8.84 2.15 5.78
C ASN A 39 -10.27 1.63 5.95
N GLU A 40 -10.41 0.53 6.69
CA GLU A 40 -11.67 -0.19 6.86
C GLU A 40 -11.92 -0.59 8.32
N ASP A 41 -13.19 -0.94 8.60
CA ASP A 41 -13.67 -1.39 9.91
C ASP A 41 -13.22 -0.43 11.04
N PHE A 42 -13.48 0.87 10.83
CA PHE A 42 -13.12 1.93 11.78
C PHE A 42 -11.63 1.92 12.16
N GLY A 43 -10.75 1.73 11.18
CA GLY A 43 -9.30 1.69 11.39
C GLY A 43 -8.76 0.38 11.95
N ARG A 44 -9.57 -0.70 12.02
CA ARG A 44 -9.06 -2.04 12.36
C ARG A 44 -8.27 -2.66 11.22
N PHE A 45 -8.49 -2.21 9.99
CA PHE A 45 -7.72 -2.60 8.82
C PHE A 45 -7.16 -1.37 8.13
N VAL A 46 -5.84 -1.33 7.99
CA VAL A 46 -5.13 -0.29 7.23
C VAL A 46 -4.17 -0.98 6.28
N ALA A 47 -4.29 -0.67 4.99
CA ALA A 47 -3.42 -1.21 3.96
C ALA A 47 -3.07 -0.13 2.93
N VAL A 48 -2.01 -0.39 2.16
CA VAL A 48 -1.58 0.46 1.06
C VAL A 48 -1.41 -0.38 -0.19
N GLY A 49 -1.98 0.10 -1.30
CA GLY A 49 -1.88 -0.49 -2.62
C GLY A 49 -0.89 0.28 -3.49
N VAL A 50 0.01 -0.42 -4.17
CA VAL A 50 0.81 0.11 -5.29
C VAL A 50 0.17 -0.41 -6.57
N VAL A 51 -0.39 0.47 -7.38
CA VAL A 51 -1.26 0.10 -8.51
C VAL A 51 -0.66 0.56 -9.83
N ASN A 52 -0.42 -0.39 -10.73
CA ASN A 52 -0.13 -0.10 -12.12
C ASN A 52 -1.43 -0.01 -12.92
N ARG A 53 -1.96 1.21 -13.09
CA ARG A 53 -3.20 1.44 -13.85
C ARG A 53 -3.15 0.96 -15.30
N SER A 54 -1.98 1.00 -15.93
CA SER A 54 -1.85 0.64 -17.35
C SER A 54 -2.07 -0.86 -17.58
N SER A 55 -1.69 -1.70 -16.62
CA SER A 55 -1.80 -3.15 -16.70
C SER A 55 -2.90 -3.73 -15.81
N GLY A 56 -3.48 -2.92 -14.91
CA GLY A 56 -4.47 -3.36 -13.93
C GLY A 56 -3.90 -4.29 -12.84
N ILE A 57 -2.60 -4.19 -12.55
CA ILE A 57 -1.90 -5.02 -11.56
C ILE A 57 -1.71 -4.21 -10.28
N ALA A 58 -1.98 -4.80 -9.12
CA ALA A 58 -1.77 -4.16 -7.83
C ALA A 58 -0.96 -5.04 -6.87
N ALA A 59 -0.18 -4.40 -6.00
CA ALA A 59 0.37 -5.01 -4.81
C ALA A 59 -0.22 -4.34 -3.58
N THR A 60 -0.85 -5.11 -2.69
CA THR A 60 -1.46 -4.65 -1.44
C THR A 60 -0.58 -5.04 -0.25
N ILE A 61 -0.23 -4.08 0.57
CA ILE A 61 0.57 -4.25 1.78
C ILE A 61 -0.28 -3.89 2.99
N TYR A 62 -0.55 -4.86 3.86
CA TYR A 62 -1.25 -4.61 5.12
C TYR A 62 -0.29 -3.98 6.13
N LEU A 63 -0.74 -2.90 6.77
CA LEU A 63 -0.01 -2.21 7.85
C LEU A 63 -0.67 -2.47 9.21
N LYS A 64 -1.98 -2.72 9.18
CA LYS A 64 -2.78 -3.11 10.34
C LYS A 64 -3.88 -4.07 9.91
N ARG A 65 -4.07 -5.15 10.68
CA ARG A 65 -5.09 -6.17 10.41
C ARG A 65 -5.80 -6.57 11.70
N GLY A 66 -7.13 -6.51 11.72
CA GLY A 66 -7.94 -6.88 12.88
C GLY A 66 -7.67 -6.06 14.15
N GLY A 67 -7.09 -4.86 14.02
CA GLY A 67 -6.66 -4.04 15.15
C GLY A 67 -5.16 -4.14 15.48
N VAL A 68 -4.45 -5.13 14.92
CA VAL A 68 -3.04 -5.40 15.22
C VAL A 68 -2.14 -4.78 14.15
N VAL A 69 -1.13 -4.01 14.57
CA VAL A 69 -0.12 -3.43 13.68
C VAL A 69 0.85 -4.53 13.23
N ILE A 70 1.12 -4.58 11.93
CA ILE A 70 2.10 -5.50 11.35
C ILE A 70 3.49 -4.92 11.58
N SER A 71 4.40 -5.74 12.13
CA SER A 71 5.78 -5.32 12.36
C SER A 71 6.58 -5.35 11.07
N ASN A 72 7.21 -4.22 10.73
CA ASN A 72 8.10 -4.09 9.56
C ASN A 72 7.47 -4.55 8.22
N PRO A 73 6.30 -3.99 7.82
CA PRO A 73 5.58 -4.42 6.61
C PRO A 73 6.31 -4.08 5.31
N LEU A 74 7.26 -3.13 5.36
CA LEU A 74 8.03 -2.66 4.22
C LEU A 74 9.53 -2.74 4.53
N ASN A 75 10.15 -3.82 4.09
CA ASN A 75 11.60 -3.98 4.04
C ASN A 75 12.08 -4.05 2.58
N GLN A 76 13.40 -4.10 2.38
CA GLN A 76 14.00 -4.12 1.05
C GLN A 76 13.53 -5.31 0.20
N GLU A 77 13.33 -6.48 0.82
CA GLU A 77 12.82 -7.67 0.12
C GLU A 77 11.38 -7.45 -0.36
N THR A 78 10.53 -6.85 0.46
CA THR A 78 9.16 -6.46 0.10
C THR A 78 9.15 -5.51 -1.09
N ILE A 79 10.00 -4.47 -1.09
CA ILE A 79 10.10 -3.51 -2.20
C ILE A 79 10.50 -4.20 -3.51
N VAL A 80 11.49 -5.10 -3.46
CA VAL A 80 11.93 -5.87 -4.63
C VAL A 80 10.81 -6.78 -5.15
N LYS A 81 10.07 -7.45 -4.26
CA LYS A 81 8.92 -8.29 -4.63
C LYS A 81 7.83 -7.49 -5.33
N ILE A 82 7.44 -6.34 -4.77
CA ILE A 82 6.45 -5.44 -5.37
C ILE A 82 6.89 -5.01 -6.77
N ARG A 83 8.15 -4.58 -6.90
CA ARG A 83 8.70 -4.13 -8.18
C ARG A 83 8.71 -5.25 -9.23
N SER A 84 9.13 -6.45 -8.84
CA SER A 84 9.13 -7.62 -9.73
C SER A 84 7.71 -7.96 -10.17
N HIS A 85 6.76 -8.00 -9.23
CA HIS A 85 5.37 -8.32 -9.51
C HIS A 85 4.71 -7.33 -10.48
N LEU A 86 4.83 -6.03 -10.21
CA LEU A 86 4.26 -4.97 -11.06
C LEU A 86 4.83 -4.96 -12.50
N ASN A 87 6.03 -5.52 -12.69
CA ASN A 87 6.66 -5.66 -14.01
C ASN A 87 6.43 -7.04 -14.65
N SER A 88 5.96 -8.05 -13.91
CA SER A 88 5.82 -9.43 -14.38
C SER A 88 4.66 -9.65 -15.36
N GLY A 89 3.68 -8.73 -15.38
CA GLY A 89 2.46 -8.91 -16.16
C GLY A 89 1.46 -9.91 -15.55
N ALA A 90 1.75 -10.46 -14.36
CA ALA A 90 0.83 -11.30 -13.62
C ALA A 90 -0.44 -10.51 -13.25
N LYS A 91 -1.61 -11.03 -13.58
CA LYS A 91 -2.90 -10.35 -13.34
C LYS A 91 -3.45 -10.54 -11.92
N GLU A 92 -2.80 -11.38 -11.13
CA GLU A 92 -3.19 -11.62 -9.74
C GLU A 92 -2.65 -10.50 -8.86
N ASP A 93 -3.38 -10.12 -7.82
CA ASP A 93 -2.88 -9.14 -6.86
C ASP A 93 -1.88 -9.78 -5.89
N LEU A 94 -0.73 -9.14 -5.70
CA LEU A 94 0.22 -9.54 -4.66
C LEU A 94 -0.25 -8.99 -3.30
N CYS A 95 -0.59 -9.88 -2.37
CA CYS A 95 -0.91 -9.50 -0.99
C CYS A 95 0.28 -9.75 -0.04
N ILE A 96 0.67 -8.74 0.73
CA ILE A 96 1.77 -8.77 1.70
C ILE A 96 1.21 -8.46 3.08
N ASN A 97 1.48 -9.34 4.06
CA ASN A 97 1.03 -9.22 5.45
C ASN A 97 2.21 -9.18 6.42
#